data_AF-A0A820Z6L6-F1
#
_entry.id   AF-A0A820Z6L6-F1
#
_cell.length_a   1.000
_cell.length_b   1.000
_cell.length_c   1.000
_cell.angle_alpha   90.00
_cell.angle_beta   90.00
_cell.angle_gamma   90.00
#
_symmetry.space_group_name_H-M   'P 1'
#
loop_
_entity.id
_entity.type
_entity.pdbx_description
1 polymer ?
#
loop_
_entity_poly.entity_id
_entity_poly.type
_entity_poly.pdbx_seq_one_letter_code
_entity_poly.pdbx_strand_id
1 'polypeptide(L)'
;CLFHFSQAVWRQIQSKGLTTKYKEDKFFRFNVKQLIALAFVPLDQNIIGFDLICDLFDDDANDLLECFEKTWIGEPKRRGTGRKKPQFDHKLWNIHDRVVATIPRSNNSVEGWHNAFASRVAISHPTIVKLGEKIRREQSKF
;
A
#
# COMPACT_ATOMS: atom_id res chain seq x y z
N CYS A 1 -1.96 2.49 -4.00
CA CYS A 1 -0.59 2.70 -4.53
C CYS A 1 0.44 2.12 -3.55
N LEU A 2 1.64 1.75 -4.01
CA LEU A 2 2.68 1.15 -3.16
C LEU A 2 3.01 1.99 -1.92
N PHE A 3 3.09 3.32 -2.08
CA PHE A 3 3.37 4.23 -0.97
C PHE A 3 2.34 4.09 0.17
N HIS A 4 1.05 4.18 -0.13
CA HIS A 4 -0.01 4.04 0.88
C HIS A 4 -0.06 2.63 1.47
N PHE A 5 0.22 1.60 0.68
CA PHE A 5 0.33 0.23 1.17
C PHE A 5 1.47 0.08 2.18
N SER A 6 2.70 0.52 1.84
CA SER A 6 3.84 0.52 2.76
C SER A 6 3.56 1.33 4.04
N GLN A 7 2.88 2.48 3.90
CA GLN A 7 2.48 3.32 5.04
C GLN A 7 1.43 2.64 5.92
N ALA A 8 0.51 1.86 5.34
CA ALA A 8 -0.48 1.10 6.10
C ALA A 8 0.18 -0.04 6.89
N VAL A 9 1.10 -0.79 6.27
CA VAL A 9 1.91 -1.81 6.96
C VAL A 9 2.71 -1.19 8.12
N TRP A 10 3.32 -0.03 7.89
CA TRP A 10 4.02 0.70 8.95
C TRP A 10 3.12 1.07 10.13
N ARG A 11 1.90 1.56 9.88
CA ARG A 11 0.95 1.86 10.95
C ARG A 11 0.52 0.62 11.73
N GLN A 12 0.39 -0.53 11.08
CA GLN A 12 0.12 -1.80 11.77
C GLN A 12 1.26 -2.15 12.74
N ILE A 13 2.51 -2.09 12.29
CA ILE A 13 3.70 -2.31 13.12
C ILE A 13 3.72 -1.38 14.34
N GLN A 14 3.40 -0.10 14.14
CA GLN A 14 3.31 0.87 15.23
C GLN A 14 2.20 0.50 16.23
N SER A 15 1.00 0.18 15.74
CA SER A 15 -0.15 -0.17 16.58
C SER A 15 0.05 -1.44 17.41
N LYS A 16 0.91 -2.34 16.95
CA LYS A 16 1.25 -3.61 17.62
C LYS A 16 2.46 -3.50 18.54
N GLY A 17 3.04 -2.30 18.72
CA GLY A 17 4.21 -2.12 19.59
C GLY A 17 5.53 -2.62 19.00
N LEU A 18 5.55 -3.04 17.74
CA LEU A 18 6.71 -3.65 17.07
C LEU A 18 7.71 -2.62 16.51
N THR A 19 7.57 -1.35 16.88
CA THR A 19 8.40 -0.25 16.34
C THR A 19 9.87 -0.40 16.72
N THR A 20 10.16 -0.76 17.98
CA THR A 20 11.54 -0.96 18.46
C THR A 20 12.18 -2.16 17.75
N LYS A 21 11.49 -3.30 17.70
CA LYS A 21 11.94 -4.50 16.98
C LYS A 21 12.24 -4.17 15.51
N TYR A 22 11.36 -3.45 14.81
CA TYR A 22 11.62 -3.02 13.43
C TYR A 22 12.88 -2.16 13.25
N LYS A 23 13.24 -1.34 14.24
CA LYS A 23 14.43 -0.47 14.15
C LYS A 23 15.71 -1.24 14.41
N GLU A 24 15.69 -2.10 15.42
CA GLU A 24 16.87 -2.75 15.99
C GLU A 24 17.16 -4.11 15.36
N ASP A 25 16.11 -4.88 15.03
CA ASP A 25 16.24 -6.19 14.40
C ASP A 25 16.22 -6.07 12.88
N LYS A 26 17.37 -6.38 12.27
CA LYS A 26 17.56 -6.36 10.82
C LYS A 26 16.75 -7.45 10.11
N PHE A 27 16.59 -8.62 10.73
CA PHE A 27 15.90 -9.77 10.14
C PHE A 27 14.40 -9.53 10.11
N PHE A 28 13.82 -9.14 11.25
CA PHE A 28 12.41 -8.72 11.31
C PHE A 28 12.10 -7.61 10.30
N ARG A 29 12.95 -6.57 10.24
CA ARG A 29 12.79 -5.49 9.26
C ARG A 29 12.86 -5.99 7.82
N PHE A 30 13.76 -6.93 7.54
CA PHE A 30 13.87 -7.52 6.21
C PHE A 30 12.59 -8.29 5.84
N ASN A 31 12.07 -9.12 6.75
CA ASN A 31 10.85 -9.89 6.51
C ASN A 31 9.63 -8.99 6.33
N VAL A 32 9.52 -7.88 7.07
CA VAL A 32 8.50 -6.84 6.81
C VAL A 32 8.64 -6.25 5.41
N LYS A 33 9.86 -5.99 4.94
CA LYS A 33 10.07 -5.52 3.56
C LYS A 33 9.66 -6.57 2.53
N GLN A 34 9.82 -7.86 2.83
CA GLN A 34 9.33 -8.94 1.98
C GLN A 34 7.78 -8.93 1.92
N LEU A 35 7.08 -8.70 3.03
CA LEU A 35 5.62 -8.52 3.03
C LEU A 35 5.19 -7.37 2.10
N ILE A 36 5.92 -6.26 2.12
CA ILE A 36 5.68 -5.14 1.20
C ILE A 36 6.00 -5.53 -0.25
N ALA A 37 7.02 -6.37 -0.46
CA ALA A 37 7.44 -6.84 -1.77
C ALA A 37 6.39 -7.75 -2.45
N LEU A 38 5.43 -8.32 -1.71
CA LEU A 38 4.29 -9.03 -2.29
C LEU A 38 3.47 -8.17 -3.26
N ALA A 39 3.58 -6.83 -3.18
CA ALA A 39 2.96 -5.96 -4.16
C ALA A 39 3.53 -6.12 -5.58
N PHE A 40 4.71 -6.73 -5.72
CA PHE A 40 5.40 -6.97 -6.98
C PHE A 40 5.29 -8.41 -7.47
N VAL A 41 4.67 -9.30 -6.70
CA VAL A 41 4.50 -10.71 -7.05
C VAL A 41 3.23 -10.87 -7.89
N PRO A 42 3.20 -11.80 -8.87
CA PRO A 42 1.97 -12.15 -9.56
C PRO A 42 0.84 -12.50 -8.58
N LEU A 43 -0.38 -12.04 -8.86
CA LEU A 43 -1.51 -12.17 -7.93
C LEU A 43 -1.83 -13.60 -7.53
N ASP A 44 -1.66 -14.54 -8.46
CA ASP A 44 -1.83 -15.98 -8.25
C ASP A 44 -0.77 -16.58 -7.32
N GLN A 45 0.39 -15.93 -7.20
CA GLN A 45 1.49 -16.34 -6.32
C GLN A 45 1.51 -15.60 -4.98
N ASN A 46 0.69 -14.56 -4.79
CA ASN A 46 0.69 -13.76 -3.56
C ASN A 46 0.39 -14.57 -2.30
N ILE A 47 -0.50 -15.56 -2.39
CA ILE A 47 -0.83 -16.44 -1.26
C ILE A 47 0.37 -17.30 -0.88
N ILE A 48 0.98 -17.97 -1.87
CA ILE A 48 2.16 -18.82 -1.67
C ILE A 48 3.32 -18.00 -1.11
N GLY A 49 3.57 -16.82 -1.68
CA GLY A 49 4.60 -15.90 -1.20
C GLY A 49 4.35 -15.44 0.23
N PHE A 50 3.10 -15.16 0.59
CA PHE A 50 2.75 -14.80 1.97
C PHE A 50 3.01 -15.95 2.96
N ASP A 51 2.56 -17.16 2.63
CA ASP A 51 2.74 -18.33 3.49
C ASP A 51 4.25 -18.60 3.74
N LEU A 52 5.08 -18.54 2.68
CA LEU A 52 6.54 -18.69 2.79
C LEU A 52 7.19 -17.60 3.66
N ILE A 53 6.69 -16.36 3.60
CA ILE A 53 7.22 -15.26 4.41
C ILE A 53 6.80 -15.43 5.88
N CYS A 54 5.62 -15.97 6.17
CA CYS A 54 5.16 -16.19 7.54
C CYS A 54 6.10 -17.11 8.32
N ASP A 55 6.60 -18.16 7.67
CA ASP A 55 7.56 -19.11 8.26
C ASP A 55 8.92 -18.48 8.64
N LEU A 56 9.18 -17.25 8.18
CA LEU A 56 10.40 -16.49 8.51
C LEU A 56 10.25 -15.61 9.76
N PHE A 57 9.04 -15.45 10.31
CA PHE A 57 8.83 -14.62 11.49
C PHE A 57 8.85 -15.44 12.78
N ASP A 58 9.30 -14.81 13.87
CA ASP A 58 9.13 -15.35 15.21
C ASP A 58 7.67 -15.22 15.66
N ASP A 59 7.28 -16.01 16.66
CA ASP A 59 5.91 -16.05 17.21
C ASP A 59 5.41 -14.69 17.74
N ASP A 60 6.31 -13.78 18.12
CA ASP A 60 5.95 -12.44 18.59
C ASP A 60 5.36 -11.54 17.50
N ALA A 61 5.47 -11.94 16.22
CA ALA A 61 4.91 -11.24 15.08
C ALA A 61 3.57 -11.82 14.58
N ASN A 62 3.04 -12.87 15.21
CA ASN A 62 1.81 -13.53 14.78
C ASN A 62 0.62 -12.55 14.66
N ASP A 63 0.52 -11.62 15.60
CA ASP A 63 -0.47 -10.55 15.62
C ASP A 63 -0.41 -9.61 14.41
N LEU A 64 0.81 -9.37 13.90
CA LEU A 64 1.04 -8.58 12.68
C LEU A 64 0.66 -9.40 11.45
N LEU A 65 1.05 -10.67 11.40
CA LEU A 65 0.76 -11.56 10.28
C LEU A 65 -0.74 -11.82 10.12
N GLU A 66 -1.47 -12.08 11.20
CA GLU A 66 -2.93 -12.26 11.17
C GLU A 66 -3.62 -10.98 10.67
N CYS A 67 -3.18 -9.81 11.16
CA CYS A 67 -3.72 -8.53 10.70
C CYS A 67 -3.43 -8.31 9.22
N PHE A 68 -2.21 -8.61 8.77
CA PHE A 68 -1.81 -8.48 7.37
C PHE A 68 -2.60 -9.44 6.48
N GLU A 69 -2.73 -10.70 6.87
CA GLU A 69 -3.46 -11.73 6.14
C GLU A 69 -4.92 -11.31 5.95
N LYS A 70 -5.61 -10.91 7.03
CA LYS A 70 -6.98 -10.43 6.98
C LYS A 70 -7.16 -9.20 6.09
N THR A 71 -6.21 -8.27 6.17
CA THR A 71 -6.33 -6.98 5.48
C THR A 71 -6.05 -7.10 3.99
N TRP A 72 -5.02 -7.87 3.60
CA TRP A 72 -4.45 -7.83 2.26
C TRP A 72 -4.52 -9.15 1.50
N ILE A 73 -4.45 -10.30 2.18
CA ILE A 73 -4.37 -11.62 1.52
C ILE A 73 -5.74 -12.30 1.46
N GLY A 74 -6.49 -12.26 2.56
CA GLY A 74 -7.70 -13.01 2.83
C GLY A 74 -7.40 -14.24 3.69
N GLU A 75 -8.01 -14.33 4.87
CA GLU A 75 -7.84 -15.49 5.76
C GLU A 75 -8.41 -16.77 5.12
N PRO A 76 -7.86 -17.96 5.40
CA PRO A 76 -8.51 -19.23 5.10
C PRO A 76 -9.91 -19.30 5.70
N LYS A 77 -10.86 -19.90 4.97
CA LYS A 77 -12.20 -20.13 5.53
C LYS A 77 -12.11 -21.24 6.60
N ARG A 78 -12.76 -21.02 7.75
CA ARG A 78 -12.86 -22.03 8.82
C ARG A 78 -13.62 -23.30 8.40
N ARG A 79 -14.49 -23.19 7.39
CA ARG A 79 -15.27 -24.30 6.82
C ARG A 79 -15.34 -24.15 5.30
N GLY A 80 -15.16 -25.27 4.58
CA GLY A 80 -15.16 -25.31 3.13
C GLY A 80 -13.80 -24.97 2.50
N THR A 81 -13.75 -24.93 1.17
CA THR A 81 -12.53 -24.63 0.41
C THR A 81 -12.42 -23.13 0.10
N GLY A 82 -11.17 -22.64 0.06
CA GLY A 82 -10.83 -21.27 -0.33
C GLY A 82 -10.66 -20.29 0.83
N ARG A 83 -10.47 -19.01 0.46
CA ARG A 83 -10.14 -17.92 1.39
C ARG A 83 -11.26 -16.89 1.45
N LYS A 84 -11.35 -16.14 2.54
CA LYS A 84 -12.26 -14.99 2.67
C LYS A 84 -11.76 -13.87 1.76
N LYS A 85 -12.68 -12.98 1.36
CA LYS A 85 -12.27 -11.77 0.64
C LYS A 85 -11.42 -10.89 1.58
N PRO A 86 -10.23 -10.42 1.15
CA PRO A 86 -9.45 -9.47 1.94
C PRO A 86 -10.21 -8.15 2.11
N GLN A 87 -9.87 -7.39 3.14
CA GLN A 87 -10.46 -6.06 3.36
C GLN A 87 -10.20 -5.12 2.17
N PHE A 88 -9.01 -5.20 1.59
CA PHE A 88 -8.66 -4.48 0.37
C PHE A 88 -8.41 -5.45 -0.77
N ASP A 89 -9.05 -5.21 -1.91
CA ASP A 89 -8.85 -5.98 -3.13
C ASP A 89 -7.38 -5.94 -3.55
N HIS A 90 -6.85 -7.08 -4.02
CA HIS A 90 -5.45 -7.19 -4.43
C HIS A 90 -5.07 -6.17 -5.50
N LYS A 91 -5.99 -5.82 -6.40
CA LYS A 91 -5.75 -4.83 -7.46
C LYS A 91 -5.46 -3.42 -6.94
N LEU A 92 -5.77 -3.10 -5.68
CA LEU A 92 -5.55 -1.77 -5.10
C LEU A 92 -4.10 -1.54 -4.65
N TRP A 93 -3.42 -2.62 -4.27
CA TRP A 93 -2.09 -2.56 -3.66
C TRP A 93 -1.04 -3.30 -4.47
N ASN A 94 -1.42 -4.34 -5.23
CA ASN A 94 -0.54 -4.99 -6.18
C ASN A 94 -0.24 -4.07 -7.37
N ILE A 95 1.03 -4.06 -7.78
CA ILE A 95 1.56 -3.26 -8.87
C ILE A 95 2.37 -4.09 -9.87
N HIS A 96 2.36 -5.43 -9.78
CA HIS A 96 3.08 -6.33 -10.68
C HIS A 96 2.82 -5.98 -12.14
N ASP A 97 1.54 -5.97 -12.56
CA ASP A 97 1.15 -5.70 -13.95
C ASP A 97 1.57 -4.30 -14.40
N ARG A 98 1.57 -3.32 -13.49
CA ARG A 98 2.03 -1.95 -13.77
C ARG A 98 3.53 -1.91 -14.02
N VAL A 99 4.30 -2.67 -13.25
CA VAL A 99 5.76 -2.79 -13.41
C VAL A 99 6.09 -3.48 -14.73
N VAL A 100 5.42 -4.59 -15.05
CA VAL A 100 5.58 -5.29 -16.33
C VAL A 100 5.23 -4.38 -17.51
N ALA A 101 4.15 -3.61 -17.39
CA ALA A 101 3.73 -2.65 -18.41
C ALA A 101 4.56 -1.35 -18.42
N THR A 102 5.62 -1.23 -17.62
CA THR A 102 6.47 -0.02 -17.47
C THR A 102 5.70 1.26 -17.09
N ILE A 103 4.53 1.10 -16.46
CA ILE A 103 3.71 2.20 -15.96
C ILE A 103 4.30 2.68 -14.61
N PRO A 104 4.35 4.01 -14.34
CA PRO A 104 4.92 4.54 -13.10
C PRO A 104 4.36 3.90 -11.82
N ARG A 105 5.24 3.37 -10.97
CA ARG A 105 4.89 2.63 -9.73
C ARG A 105 4.02 3.42 -8.76
N SER A 106 4.16 4.74 -8.73
CA SER A 106 3.33 5.65 -7.95
C SER A 106 2.78 6.77 -8.82
N ASN A 107 1.70 7.36 -8.34
CA ASN A 107 1.09 8.59 -8.81
C ASN A 107 1.79 9.82 -8.19
N ASN A 108 3.04 9.72 -7.69
CA ASN A 108 3.75 10.82 -7.02
C ASN A 108 3.82 12.08 -7.89
N SER A 109 3.94 11.93 -9.21
CA SER A 109 3.91 13.07 -10.14
C SER A 109 2.54 13.77 -10.13
N VAL A 110 1.45 12.99 -10.10
CA VAL A 110 0.07 13.49 -10.00
C VAL A 110 -0.19 14.10 -8.62
N GLU A 111 0.25 13.46 -7.53
CA GLU A 111 0.13 14.00 -6.17
C GLU A 111 0.94 15.28 -5.99
N GLY A 112 2.16 15.32 -6.54
CA GLY A 112 3.00 16.50 -6.57
C GLY A 112 2.34 17.64 -7.35
N TRP A 113 1.76 17.34 -8.51
CA TRP A 113 0.99 18.31 -9.28
C TRP A 113 -0.26 18.78 -8.53
N HIS A 114 -1.04 17.89 -7.93
CA HIS A 114 -2.20 18.25 -7.10
C HIS A 114 -1.81 19.12 -5.91
N ASN A 115 -0.73 18.81 -5.20
CA ASN A 115 -0.25 19.62 -4.08
C ASN A 115 0.19 21.02 -4.53
N ALA A 116 0.95 21.10 -5.63
CA ALA A 116 1.34 22.38 -6.22
C ALA A 116 0.12 23.18 -6.69
N PHE A 117 -0.85 22.51 -7.32
CA PHE A 117 -2.09 23.13 -7.78
C PHE A 117 -2.94 23.62 -6.62
N ALA A 118 -3.15 22.81 -5.58
CA ALA A 118 -3.89 23.19 -4.37
C ALA A 118 -3.26 24.41 -3.69
N SER A 119 -1.92 24.46 -3.60
CA SER A 119 -1.18 25.62 -3.12
C SER A 119 -1.41 26.87 -3.98
N ARG A 120 -1.43 26.74 -5.32
CA ARG A 120 -1.72 27.86 -6.27
C ARG A 120 -3.18 28.32 -6.27
N VAL A 121 -4.11 27.40 -6.03
CA VAL A 121 -5.54 27.72 -5.87
C VAL A 121 -5.76 28.48 -4.57
N ALA A 122 -5.06 28.10 -3.49
CA ALA A 122 -5.06 28.74 -2.17
C ALA A 122 -6.47 28.94 -1.56
N ILE A 123 -7.42 28.10 -1.94
CA ILE A 123 -8.82 28.14 -1.50
C ILE A 123 -9.25 26.69 -1.20
N SER A 124 -9.72 26.41 0.02
CA SER A 124 -10.14 25.06 0.41
C SER A 124 -11.42 24.60 -0.29
N HIS A 125 -12.34 25.51 -0.58
CA HIS A 125 -13.63 25.23 -1.25
C HIS A 125 -13.94 26.27 -2.34
N PRO A 126 -13.23 26.23 -3.49
CA PRO A 126 -13.49 27.16 -4.58
C PRO A 126 -14.84 26.86 -5.25
N THR A 127 -15.55 27.90 -5.67
CA THR A 127 -16.70 27.74 -6.57
C THR A 127 -16.22 27.19 -7.92
N ILE A 128 -17.10 26.51 -8.67
CA ILE A 128 -16.75 25.91 -9.96
C ILE A 128 -16.15 26.94 -10.95
N VAL A 129 -16.63 28.18 -10.89
CA VAL A 129 -16.10 29.31 -11.69
C VAL A 129 -14.65 29.61 -11.31
N LYS A 130 -14.36 29.79 -10.01
CA LYS A 130 -13.00 30.07 -9.52
C LYS A 130 -12.03 28.92 -9.81
N LEU A 131 -12.52 27.68 -9.68
CA LEU A 131 -11.74 26.51 -10.03
C LEU A 131 -11.42 26.49 -11.53
N GLY A 132 -12.41 26.73 -12.39
CA GLY A 132 -12.23 26.79 -13.85
C GLY A 132 -11.25 27.88 -14.28
N GLU A 133 -11.30 29.07 -13.65
CA GLU A 133 -10.32 30.13 -13.91
C GLU A 133 -8.89 29.72 -13.56
N LYS A 134 -8.70 29.06 -12.41
CA LYS A 134 -7.39 28.58 -11.96
C LYS A 134 -6.86 27.47 -12.85
N ILE A 135 -7.71 26.51 -13.26
CA ILE A 135 -7.33 25.46 -14.22
C ILE A 135 -6.87 26.07 -15.54
N ARG A 136 -7.64 27.03 -16.09
CA ARG A 136 -7.31 27.69 -17.36
C ARG A 136 -5.97 28.43 -17.30
N ARG A 137 -5.68 29.12 -16.20
CA ARG A 137 -4.37 29.81 -15.98
C ARG A 137 -3.19 28.84 -15.87
N GLU A 138 -3.44 27.62 -15.41
CA GLU A 138 -2.41 26.59 -15.33
C GLU A 138 -2.16 25.94 -16.68
N GLN A 139 -3.22 25.72 -17.47
CA GLN A 139 -3.11 25.20 -18.83
C GLN A 139 -2.38 26.17 -19.77
N SER A 140 -2.54 27.49 -19.59
CA SER A 140 -1.84 28.50 -20.42
C SER A 140 -0.32 28.59 -20.18
N LYS A 141 0.24 27.77 -19.28
CA LYS A 141 1.69 27.69 -19.01
C LYS A 141 2.38 26.59 -19.83
N PHE A 142 1.62 25.84 -20.61
CA PHE A 142 2.05 24.80 -21.54
C PHE A 142 1.60 25.19 -22.95
#